data_AF-A0A401IS09-F1
#
_entry.id   AF-A0A401IS09-F1
#
_cell.length_a   1.000
_cell.length_b   1.000
_cell.length_c   1.000
_cell.angle_alpha   90.00
_cell.angle_beta   90.00
_cell.angle_gamma   90.00
#
_symmetry.space_group_name_H-M   'P 1'
#
loop_
_entity.id
_entity.type
_entity.pdbx_description
1 polymer ?
#
loop_
_entity_poly.entity_id
_entity_poly.type
_entity_poly.pdbx_seq_one_letter_code
_entity_poly.pdbx_strand_id
1 'polypeptide(L)' 'MFRAQINANAPLQKGSGKMTVELPFVPHAGDFLLLGENQVQWKVFKVTYIVHDDFHPKRDFVDLVIEVSQAEK' A
#
# COMPACT_ATOMS: atom_id res chain seq x y z
N MET A 1 -2.46 -10.66 -8.48
CA MET A 1 -2.48 -9.87 -7.24
C MET A 1 -1.20 -9.06 -7.18
N PHE A 2 -1.26 -7.81 -6.71
CA PHE A 2 -0.11 -6.92 -6.60
C PHE A 2 0.42 -6.96 -5.18
N ARG A 3 1.72 -7.19 -5.02
CA ARG A 3 2.37 -7.00 -3.72
C ARG A 3 2.49 -5.51 -3.47
N ALA A 4 1.78 -5.04 -2.46
CA ALA A 4 1.71 -3.63 -2.12
C ALA A 4 2.27 -3.36 -0.73
N GLN A 5 3.16 -2.39 -0.63
CA GLN A 5 3.60 -1.80 0.62
C GLN A 5 2.75 -0.56 0.92
N ILE A 6 1.91 -0.66 1.94
CA ILE A 6 1.11 0.45 2.44
C ILE A 6 1.90 1.19 3.52
N ASN A 7 2.20 2.47 3.25
CA ASN A 7 2.78 3.40 4.20
C ASN A 7 1.65 4.29 4.76
N ALA A 8 1.21 3.97 5.97
CA ALA A 8 0.33 4.83 6.75
C ALA A 8 1.13 5.97 7.38
N ASN A 9 0.66 7.19 7.18
CA ASN A 9 1.17 8.38 7.88
C ASN A 9 0.61 8.51 9.31
N ALA A 10 0.15 7.40 9.89
CA ALA A 10 -0.37 7.30 11.25
C ALA A 10 0.15 6.01 11.90
N PRO A 11 0.29 5.96 13.23
CA PRO A 11 0.81 4.79 13.92
C PRO A 11 -0.18 3.62 13.80
N LEU A 12 0.04 2.73 12.83
CA LEU A 12 -0.48 1.37 12.84
C LEU A 12 0.19 0.64 14.01
N GLN A 13 -0.37 0.79 15.21
CA GLN A 13 0.07 0.18 16.49
C GLN A 13 1.59 0.01 16.68
N LYS A 14 2.23 0.95 17.40
CA LYS A 14 3.59 0.81 17.98
C LYS A 14 4.69 0.22 17.06
N GLY A 15 4.63 0.52 15.77
CA GLY A 15 5.67 0.17 14.81
C GLY A 15 5.58 1.10 13.62
N SER A 16 6.67 1.22 12.84
CA SER A 16 6.66 2.00 11.59
C SER A 16 5.41 1.63 10.79
N GLY A 17 4.59 2.61 10.38
CA GLY A 17 3.29 2.42 9.73
C GLY A 17 3.36 1.79 8.34
N LYS A 18 4.20 0.77 8.14
CA LYS A 18 4.44 0.07 6.89
C LYS A 18 3.81 -1.32 7.00
N MET A 19 2.94 -1.66 6.07
CA MET A 19 2.29 -2.96 5.97
C MET A 19 2.46 -3.50 4.56
N THR A 20 2.80 -4.79 4.40
CA THR A 20 2.80 -5.43 3.08
C THR A 20 1.52 -6.25 2.93
N VAL A 21 0.74 -5.98 1.90
CA VAL A 21 -0.50 -6.69 1.57
C VAL A 21 -0.52 -7.09 0.11
N GLU A 22 -1.28 -8.14 -0.22
CA GLU A 22 -1.64 -8.43 -1.60
C GLU A 22 -2.97 -7.77 -1.91
N LEU A 23 -2.99 -6.90 -2.91
CA LEU A 23 -4.23 -6.29 -3.39
C LEU A 23 -4.67 -6.93 -4.70
N PRO A 24 -5.98 -7.18 -4.89
CA PRO A 24 -6.50 -7.72 -6.14
C PRO A 24 -6.50 -6.67 -7.27
N PHE A 25 -6.38 -5.38 -6.93
CA PHE A 25 -6.33 -4.26 -7.86
C PHE A 25 -5.28 -3.24 -7.42
N VAL A 26 -4.98 -2.27 -8.29
CA VAL A 26 -4.16 -1.10 -7.94
C VAL A 26 -5.09 0.05 -7.55
N PRO A 27 -5.06 0.52 -6.29
CA PRO A 27 -5.84 1.68 -5.88
C PRO A 27 -5.34 2.97 -6.53
N HIS A 28 -6.21 3.96 -6.58
CA HIS A 28 -5.92 5.32 -7.03
C HIS A 28 -5.95 6.30 -5.86
N ALA A 29 -5.35 7.48 -6.05
CA ALA A 29 -5.48 8.57 -5.09
C ALA A 29 -6.96 8.97 -4.94
N GLY A 30 -7.43 9.05 -3.70
CA GLY A 30 -8.83 9.30 -3.37
C GLY A 30 -9.62 8.03 -3.02
N ASP A 31 -9.14 6.85 -3.39
CA ASP A 31 -9.79 5.59 -3.03
C ASP A 31 -9.71 5.35 -1.52
N PHE A 32 -10.63 4.52 -1.03
CA PHE A 32 -10.66 4.07 0.36
C PHE A 32 -10.28 2.60 0.44
N LEU A 33 -9.35 2.28 1.33
CA LEU A 33 -8.93 0.92 1.64
C LEU A 33 -9.38 0.54 3.05
N LEU A 34 -9.90 -0.67 3.20
CA LEU A 34 -10.16 -1.27 4.50
C LEU A 34 -8.96 -2.12 4.88
N LEU A 35 -8.28 -1.74 5.96
CA LEU A 35 -7.00 -2.33 6.35
C LEU A 35 -7.05 -2.88 7.78
N GLY A 36 -6.36 -4.00 7.99
CA GLY A 36 -6.24 -4.68 9.28
C GLY A 36 -7.49 -5.48 9.68
N GLU A 37 -7.40 -6.15 10.83
CA GLU A 37 -8.48 -7.02 11.35
C GLU A 37 -9.78 -6.25 11.63
N ASN A 38 -9.65 -5.00 12.09
CA ASN A 38 -10.79 -4.14 12.41
C ASN A 38 -11.37 -3.42 11.17
N GLN A 39 -10.87 -3.73 9.96
CA GLN A 39 -11.32 -3.14 8.69
C GLN A 39 -11.41 -1.60 8.78
N VAL A 40 -10.38 -0.96 9.33
CA VAL A 40 -10.35 0.49 9.47
C VAL A 40 -10.27 1.11 8.09
N GLN A 41 -11.03 2.17 7.84
CA GLN A 41 -11.04 2.88 6.56
C GLN A 41 -9.87 3.88 6.46
N TRP A 42 -9.10 3.75 5.40
CA TRP A 42 -7.96 4.60 5.08
C TRP A 42 -8.15 5.23 3.71
N LYS A 43 -7.83 6.52 3.59
CA LYS A 43 -7.84 7.22 2.31
C LYS A 43 -6.46 7.14 1.67
N VAL A 44 -6.42 6.77 0.40
CA VAL A 44 -5.19 6.74 -0.41
C VAL A 44 -4.85 8.15 -0.88
N PHE A 45 -3.63 8.60 -0.62
CA PHE A 45 -3.12 9.87 -1.12
C PHE A 45 -2.28 9.71 -2.37
N LYS A 46 -1.46 8.66 -2.40
CA LYS A 46 -0.46 8.49 -3.42
C LYS A 46 -0.19 7.02 -3.64
N VAL A 47 0.01 6.66 -4.90
CA VAL A 47 0.40 5.32 -5.32
C VAL A 47 1.62 5.46 -6.21
N THR A 48 2.68 4.75 -5.86
CA THR A 48 3.98 4.78 -6.55
C THR A 48 4.32 3.37 -7.01
N TYR A 49 4.60 3.22 -8.30
CA TYR A 49 5.09 1.97 -8.86
C TYR A 49 6.60 1.96 -8.82
N ILE A 50 7.17 0.94 -8.19
CA ILE A 50 8.60 0.67 -8.25
C ILE A 50 8.76 -0.52 -9.19
N VAL A 51 9.10 -0.20 -10.44
CA VAL A 51 9.50 -1.20 -11.43
C VAL A 51 10.97 -1.49 -11.18
N HIS A 52 11.27 -2.71 -10.75
CA HIS A 52 12.65 -3.16 -10.63
C HIS A 52 13.10 -3.66 -12.00
N ASP A 53 13.78 -2.81 -12.75
CA ASP A 53 14.31 -3.13 -14.08
C ASP A 53 15.77 -3.61 -13.98
N ASP A 54 16.00 -4.86 -14.37
CA ASP A 54 17.18 -5.41 -15.03
C ASP A 54 18.59 -5.33 -14.41
N PHE A 55 18.87 -6.31 -13.55
CA PHE A 55 20.08 -7.13 -13.78
C PHE A 55 19.80 -8.65 -13.77
N HIS A 56 18.56 -9.11 -13.57
CA HIS A 56 18.24 -10.54 -13.40
C HIS A 56 16.96 -10.91 -14.17
N PRO A 57 17.07 -11.70 -15.26
CA PRO A 57 15.99 -11.93 -16.25
C PRO A 57 14.89 -12.90 -15.80
N LYS A 58 14.54 -12.95 -14.50
CA LYS A 58 13.58 -13.94 -13.99
C LYS A 58 12.52 -13.42 -13.01
N ARG A 59 12.46 -12.12 -12.73
CA ARG A 59 11.52 -11.60 -11.71
C ARG A 59 11.07 -10.17 -12.04
N ASP A 60 10.11 -10.07 -12.96
CA ASP A 60 9.33 -8.84 -13.17
C ASP A 60 8.37 -8.66 -11.98
N PHE A 61 8.88 -8.15 -10.86
CA PHE A 61 8.03 -7.76 -9.74
C PHE A 61 7.93 -6.24 -9.70
N VAL A 62 6.71 -5.74 -9.89
CA VAL A 62 6.38 -4.34 -9.63
C VAL A 62 5.94 -4.24 -8.18
N ASP A 63 6.73 -3.56 -7.36
CA ASP A 63 6.33 -3.23 -5.99
C ASP A 63 5.41 -2.01 -6.02
N LEU A 64 4.26 -2.11 -5.37
CA LEU A 64 3.31 -1.02 -5.28
C LEU A 64 3.42 -0.32 -3.93
N VAL A 65 3.87 0.92 -3.88
CA VAL A 65 3.91 1.70 -2.63
C VAL A 65 2.69 2.60 -2.55
N ILE A 66 1.85 2.41 -1.53
CA ILE A 66 0.60 3.14 -1.32
C ILE A 66 0.72 3.97 -0.05
N GLU A 67 0.56 5.28 -0.15
CA GLU A 67 0.53 6.18 1.00
C GLU A 67 -0.91 6.44 1.41
N VAL A 68 -1.21 6.28 2.71
CA VAL A 68 -2.56 6.40 3.25
C VAL A 68 -2.62 7.24 4.53
N SER A 69 -3.76 7.89 4.80
CA SER A 69 -4.16 8.34 6.15
C SER A 69 -5.43 7.68 6.60
N GLN A 70 -5.62 7.64 7.91
CA GLN A 70 -6.90 7.28 8.48
C GLN A 70 -7.93 8.30 8.00
N ALA A 71 -9.08 7.83 7.53
CA ALA A 71 -10.20 8.72 7.26
C ALA A 71 -10.69 9.25 8.61
N GLU A 72 -10.60 10.57 8.84
CA GLU A 72 -11.28 11.20 9.96
C GLU A 72 -12.78 10.95 9.78
N LYS A 73 -13.44 10.53 10.87
CA LYS A 73 -14.89 10.29 10.91
C LYS A 73 -15.68 11.57 10.70
#